data_AF-A0A815K0W3-F1
#
_entry.id   AF-A0A815K0W3-F1
#
_cell.length_a   1.000
_cell.length_b   1.000
_cell.length_c   1.000
_cell.angle_alpha   90.00
_cell.angle_beta   90.00
_cell.angle_gamma   90.00
#
_symmetry.space_group_name_H-M   'P 1'
#
loop_
_entity.id
_entity.type
_entity.pdbx_description
1 polymer ?
#
loop_
_entity_poly.entity_id
_entity_poly.type
_entity_poly.pdbx_seq_one_letter_code
_entity_poly.pdbx_strand_id
1 'polypeptide(L)'
;MPGYFINEISNCVDESLIGYVRANSHLELAGRAVIARSQIPRTAIISGGGSGHEPAMVGYVGRGMLAAAVCGSIFASPPSSDIFRTIVELKRRGAQSILLIILNYTGDRLNFGLAMERARELGIDIDMLVVADDAAVDHAIGPRGLCGTLIVIKIAGALAEKGESMPEIVDFCQKVRGNLRTIGLSASGICAPGQSQSFQLADDEMELGLGIHGESGAQKLKLLPSKQAIDLAFGQLVRGTRSLDVRRDDNVFLLVNNLGGCSNLELGIILKDAIENLEHRGLHVKRVLCGELMSSFNMKGFSLTVLKLANNIISSIFELIDSPTDAYAWPKTISNIQLSNSIQPLSDSLEFNDQFSSQLVSINEPQMVLNQSQAELVQQALQLVVKRLLSEADRLNKIDAVSGDGDTGAAFARAAEAINRDLSNSRLVVSRPSAFFRRLGLIAEAKMGGTCGAICGLFFAATAKYISVSGRQGKIIEIICNAFENGIQSVESYARVQPGDKSLLDALIPAVDFISQ
;
A
#
# COMPACT_ATOMS: atom_id res chain seq x y z
N MET A 1 23.28 11.19 -10.20
CA MET A 1 22.17 10.23 -10.34
C MET A 1 21.22 10.47 -9.19
N PRO A 2 20.04 11.09 -9.36
CA PRO A 2 19.19 11.28 -8.20
C PRO A 2 18.39 10.00 -7.93
N GLY A 3 18.62 9.37 -6.78
CA GLY A 3 17.67 8.46 -6.14
C GLY A 3 17.99 6.95 -6.09
N TYR A 4 19.07 6.46 -6.72
CA TYR A 4 19.37 5.02 -6.74
C TYR A 4 20.57 4.63 -5.86
N PHE A 5 20.40 3.54 -5.09
CA PHE A 5 21.46 2.91 -4.31
C PHE A 5 22.17 1.84 -5.14
N ILE A 6 23.08 2.26 -6.01
CA ILE A 6 23.89 1.36 -6.86
C ILE A 6 25.35 1.78 -6.83
N ASN A 7 26.27 0.83 -7.03
CA ASN A 7 27.70 1.13 -7.17
C ASN A 7 28.03 1.61 -8.58
N GLU A 8 27.80 0.74 -9.59
CA GLU A 8 28.02 1.03 -11.00
C GLU A 8 26.85 0.53 -11.86
N ILE A 9 26.43 1.33 -12.85
CA ILE A 9 25.29 1.00 -13.72
C ILE A 9 25.55 -0.29 -14.51
N SER A 10 26.77 -0.52 -14.98
CA SER A 10 27.12 -1.72 -15.78
C SER A 10 27.00 -3.02 -14.98
N ASN A 11 27.20 -2.96 -13.67
CA ASN A 11 27.30 -4.14 -12.79
C ASN A 11 26.06 -4.31 -11.91
N CYS A 12 25.15 -3.34 -11.87
CA CYS A 12 24.04 -3.32 -10.90
C CYS A 12 23.14 -4.56 -10.98
N VAL A 13 22.93 -5.12 -12.18
CA VAL A 13 22.18 -6.38 -12.35
C VAL A 13 22.94 -7.53 -11.70
N ASP A 14 24.24 -7.68 -12.00
CA ASP A 14 25.06 -8.78 -11.47
C ASP A 14 25.17 -8.70 -9.93
N GLU A 15 25.38 -7.49 -9.39
CA GLU A 15 25.41 -7.25 -7.94
C GLU A 15 24.07 -7.59 -7.27
N SER A 16 22.95 -7.19 -7.88
CA SER A 16 21.60 -7.50 -7.40
C SER A 16 21.34 -9.01 -7.37
N LEU A 17 21.70 -9.72 -8.45
CA LEU A 17 21.59 -11.19 -8.52
C LEU A 17 22.43 -11.89 -7.45
N ILE A 18 23.67 -11.45 -7.23
CA ILE A 18 24.53 -11.97 -6.14
C ILE A 18 23.86 -11.77 -4.78
N GLY A 19 23.26 -10.60 -4.54
CA GLY A 19 22.54 -10.29 -3.31
C GLY A 19 21.38 -11.26 -3.06
N TYR A 20 20.49 -11.42 -4.05
CA TYR A 20 19.34 -12.31 -3.94
C TYR A 20 19.74 -13.78 -3.79
N VAL A 21 20.75 -14.25 -4.52
CA VAL A 21 21.23 -15.63 -4.39
C VAL A 21 21.88 -15.88 -3.03
N ARG A 22 22.63 -14.92 -2.49
CA ARG A 22 23.23 -15.04 -1.13
C ARG A 22 22.18 -15.11 -0.02
N ALA A 23 21.07 -14.37 -0.17
CA ALA A 23 19.97 -14.39 0.79
C ALA A 23 19.13 -15.67 0.73
N ASN A 24 19.20 -16.45 -0.37
CA ASN A 24 18.29 -17.56 -0.64
C ASN A 24 19.06 -18.84 -0.96
N SER A 25 19.23 -19.71 0.03
CA SER A 25 20.04 -20.94 -0.10
C SER A 25 19.52 -21.97 -1.11
N HIS A 26 18.26 -21.86 -1.54
CA HIS A 26 17.66 -22.69 -2.58
C HIS A 26 18.02 -22.24 -4.00
N LEU A 27 18.72 -21.11 -4.15
CA LEU A 27 19.13 -20.54 -5.43
C LEU A 27 20.62 -20.71 -5.69
N GLU A 28 20.97 -20.62 -6.96
CA GLU A 28 22.35 -20.54 -7.43
C GLU A 28 22.45 -19.69 -8.69
N LEU A 29 23.65 -19.14 -8.92
CA LEU A 29 23.93 -18.20 -9.99
C LEU A 29 24.83 -18.83 -11.05
N ALA A 30 24.44 -18.74 -12.32
CA ALA A 30 25.22 -19.14 -13.48
C ALA A 30 25.23 -18.01 -14.51
N GLY A 31 26.25 -17.13 -14.45
CA GLY A 31 26.22 -15.87 -15.21
C GLY A 31 25.09 -14.98 -14.71
N ARG A 32 24.17 -14.57 -15.61
CA ARG A 32 22.93 -13.86 -15.25
C ARG A 32 21.69 -14.75 -15.20
N ALA A 33 21.87 -16.06 -15.17
CA ALA A 33 20.80 -17.00 -14.89
C ALA A 33 20.79 -17.38 -13.41
N VAL A 34 19.61 -17.33 -12.79
CA VAL A 34 19.38 -17.89 -11.46
C VAL A 34 18.63 -19.19 -11.61
N ILE A 35 19.15 -20.26 -11.01
CA ILE A 35 18.64 -21.62 -11.15
C ILE A 35 18.27 -22.16 -9.76
N ALA A 36 17.17 -22.90 -9.67
CA ALA A 36 16.79 -23.59 -8.44
C ALA A 36 17.74 -24.77 -8.17
N ARG A 37 18.13 -24.95 -6.90
CA ARG A 37 18.91 -26.11 -6.43
C ARG A 37 18.06 -27.35 -6.19
N SER A 38 16.74 -27.18 -6.09
CA SER A 38 15.80 -28.27 -5.92
C SER A 38 15.83 -29.22 -7.10
N GLN A 39 15.28 -30.43 -6.93
CA GLN A 39 15.15 -31.39 -8.01
C GLN A 39 14.30 -30.79 -9.13
N ILE A 40 14.85 -30.78 -10.35
CA ILE A 40 14.15 -30.24 -11.51
C ILE A 40 13.00 -31.20 -11.88
N PRO A 41 11.75 -30.70 -12.04
CA PRO A 41 10.63 -31.53 -12.47
C PRO A 41 10.85 -32.08 -13.89
N ARG A 42 10.00 -33.02 -14.30
CA ARG A 42 10.03 -33.60 -15.66
C ARG A 42 10.04 -32.52 -16.74
N THR A 43 9.14 -31.55 -16.61
CA THR A 43 9.06 -30.37 -17.47
C THR A 43 9.63 -29.17 -16.71
N ALA A 44 10.80 -28.67 -17.10
CA ALA A 44 11.39 -27.50 -16.45
C ALA A 44 10.80 -26.21 -17.03
N ILE A 45 10.34 -25.31 -16.16
CA ILE A 45 9.80 -24.00 -16.57
C ILE A 45 10.90 -22.95 -16.49
N ILE A 46 11.16 -22.25 -17.60
CA ILE A 46 12.12 -21.13 -17.65
C ILE A 46 11.37 -19.86 -18.01
N SER A 47 11.72 -18.76 -17.36
CA SER A 47 11.32 -17.41 -17.77
C SER A 47 12.52 -16.46 -17.72
N GLY A 48 12.29 -15.17 -17.91
CA GLY A 48 13.32 -14.15 -17.91
C GLY A 48 12.91 -12.94 -18.72
N GLY A 49 13.85 -12.03 -18.93
CA GLY A 49 13.62 -10.77 -19.60
C GLY A 49 14.62 -9.71 -19.13
N GLY A 50 14.34 -8.44 -19.47
CA GLY A 50 15.11 -7.32 -18.93
C GLY A 50 15.01 -7.23 -17.41
N SER A 51 16.09 -6.74 -16.77
CA SER A 51 16.09 -6.44 -15.34
C SER A 51 15.39 -5.11 -15.05
N GLY A 52 15.01 -4.86 -13.79
CA GLY A 52 14.26 -3.67 -13.37
C GLY A 52 12.79 -3.93 -13.04
N HIS A 53 12.39 -5.20 -12.97
CA HIS A 53 11.03 -5.65 -12.62
C HIS A 53 10.99 -6.47 -11.34
N GLU A 54 12.06 -6.42 -10.55
CA GLU A 54 12.22 -7.23 -9.35
C GLU A 54 10.99 -7.06 -8.42
N PRO A 55 10.47 -8.14 -7.82
CA PRO A 55 11.08 -9.46 -7.72
C PRO A 55 10.99 -10.31 -9.01
N ALA A 56 10.27 -9.88 -10.05
CA ALA A 56 10.22 -10.60 -11.31
C ALA A 56 11.59 -10.54 -12.04
N MET A 57 12.18 -11.66 -12.50
CA MET A 57 11.68 -13.03 -12.44
C MET A 57 12.35 -13.90 -11.36
N VAL A 58 13.47 -13.43 -10.78
CA VAL A 58 14.31 -14.23 -9.86
C VAL A 58 13.57 -14.64 -8.59
N GLY A 59 12.69 -13.78 -8.08
CA GLY A 59 11.85 -14.08 -6.91
C GLY A 59 10.88 -15.23 -7.10
N TYR A 60 10.70 -15.69 -8.34
CA TYR A 60 9.82 -16.78 -8.72
C TYR A 60 10.57 -18.06 -9.09
N VAL A 61 11.89 -18.10 -8.90
CA VAL A 61 12.72 -19.30 -9.06
C VAL A 61 12.60 -20.15 -7.81
N GLY A 62 12.23 -21.41 -7.99
CA GLY A 62 11.94 -22.32 -6.90
C GLY A 62 11.07 -23.52 -7.30
N ARG A 63 11.08 -24.55 -6.45
CA ARG A 63 10.14 -25.67 -6.48
C ARG A 63 8.70 -25.17 -6.58
N GLY A 64 7.92 -25.73 -7.50
CA GLY A 64 6.53 -25.33 -7.73
C GLY A 64 6.33 -24.05 -8.55
N MET A 65 7.41 -23.41 -9.04
CA MET A 65 7.38 -22.25 -9.95
C MET A 65 8.44 -22.37 -11.07
N LEU A 66 9.40 -21.45 -11.18
CA LEU A 66 10.43 -21.48 -12.22
C LEU A 66 11.60 -22.38 -11.80
N ALA A 67 12.06 -23.23 -12.71
CA ALA A 67 13.33 -23.94 -12.57
C ALA A 67 14.52 -22.98 -12.74
N ALA A 68 14.38 -21.98 -13.62
CA ALA A 68 15.37 -20.92 -13.81
C ALA A 68 14.75 -19.62 -14.32
N ALA A 69 15.41 -18.51 -14.00
CA ALA A 69 15.16 -17.19 -14.59
C ALA A 69 16.43 -16.65 -15.24
N VAL A 70 16.34 -16.16 -16.48
CA VAL A 70 17.49 -15.59 -17.20
C VAL A 70 17.33 -14.07 -17.31
N CYS A 71 18.27 -13.32 -16.74
CA CYS A 71 18.15 -11.87 -16.61
C CYS A 71 19.04 -11.16 -17.63
N GLY A 72 18.47 -10.22 -18.37
CA GLY A 72 19.21 -9.32 -19.25
C GLY A 72 19.66 -8.05 -18.53
N SER A 73 20.18 -7.08 -19.28
CA SER A 73 20.44 -5.74 -18.75
C SER A 73 19.13 -5.03 -18.41
N ILE A 74 19.21 -3.84 -17.79
CA ILE A 74 18.02 -3.03 -17.47
C ILE A 74 17.16 -2.83 -18.74
N PHE A 75 15.91 -3.29 -18.68
CA PHE A 75 14.91 -3.22 -19.76
C PHE A 75 15.35 -3.79 -21.11
N ALA A 76 16.34 -4.68 -21.13
CA ALA A 76 16.81 -5.34 -22.34
C ALA A 76 16.83 -6.86 -22.15
N SER A 77 16.17 -7.58 -23.06
CA SER A 77 16.14 -9.05 -23.07
C SER A 77 17.53 -9.67 -22.87
N PRO A 78 17.64 -10.81 -22.16
CA PRO A 78 18.90 -11.54 -22.04
C PRO A 78 19.41 -12.01 -23.41
N PRO A 79 20.74 -12.14 -23.59
CA PRO A 79 21.31 -12.72 -24.80
C PRO A 79 20.86 -14.16 -25.00
N SER A 80 20.51 -14.53 -26.24
CA SER A 80 20.15 -15.92 -26.60
C SER A 80 21.17 -16.98 -26.17
N SER A 81 22.46 -16.63 -26.09
CA SER A 81 23.51 -17.55 -25.63
C SER A 81 23.35 -17.94 -24.16
N ASP A 82 22.92 -17.02 -23.29
CA ASP A 82 22.78 -17.28 -21.86
C ASP A 82 21.50 -18.08 -21.58
N ILE A 83 20.44 -17.79 -22.33
CA ILE A 83 19.22 -18.60 -22.34
C ILE A 83 19.53 -20.04 -22.77
N PHE A 84 20.25 -20.21 -23.88
CA PHE A 84 20.64 -21.52 -24.39
C PHE A 84 21.53 -22.30 -23.41
N ARG A 85 22.51 -21.64 -22.78
CA ARG A 85 23.34 -22.26 -21.73
C ARG A 85 22.50 -22.75 -20.55
N THR A 86 21.50 -21.97 -20.13
CA THR A 86 20.57 -22.34 -19.06
C THR A 86 19.72 -23.55 -19.44
N ILE A 87 19.21 -23.59 -20.67
CA ILE A 87 18.48 -24.74 -21.23
C ILE A 87 19.33 -26.02 -21.17
N VAL A 88 20.57 -25.96 -21.66
CA VAL A 88 21.51 -27.09 -21.64
C VAL A 88 21.83 -27.53 -20.21
N GLU A 89 21.99 -26.58 -19.29
CA GLU A 89 22.26 -26.87 -17.88
C GLU A 89 21.07 -27.60 -17.21
N LEU A 90 19.84 -27.15 -17.44
CA LEU A 90 18.66 -27.83 -16.93
C LEU A 90 18.49 -29.24 -17.54
N LYS A 91 18.85 -29.41 -18.82
CA LYS A 91 18.87 -30.74 -19.45
C LYS A 91 19.87 -31.68 -18.77
N ARG A 92 21.07 -31.18 -18.44
CA ARG A 92 22.09 -31.95 -17.68
C ARG A 92 21.62 -32.34 -16.28
N ARG A 93 20.74 -31.54 -15.67
CA ARG A 93 20.11 -31.82 -14.37
C ARG A 93 18.92 -32.75 -14.44
N GLY A 94 18.63 -33.31 -15.61
CA GLY A 94 17.62 -34.35 -15.78
C GLY A 94 16.25 -33.85 -16.26
N ALA A 95 16.10 -32.58 -16.64
CA ALA A 95 14.89 -32.11 -17.29
C ALA A 95 14.60 -32.95 -18.56
N GLN A 96 13.40 -33.49 -18.69
CA GLN A 96 13.03 -34.26 -19.89
C GLN A 96 12.61 -33.32 -21.01
N SER A 97 11.78 -32.33 -20.66
CA SER A 97 11.29 -31.26 -21.53
C SER A 97 11.44 -29.90 -20.86
N ILE A 98 11.38 -28.83 -21.66
CA ILE A 98 11.52 -27.45 -21.19
C ILE A 98 10.39 -26.59 -21.76
N LEU A 99 9.74 -25.81 -20.91
CA LEU A 99 8.76 -24.81 -21.34
C LEU A 99 9.29 -23.40 -21.05
N LEU A 100 9.45 -22.61 -22.11
CA LEU A 100 9.77 -21.19 -22.01
C LEU A 100 8.47 -20.39 -21.85
N ILE A 101 8.29 -19.71 -20.73
CA ILE A 101 7.15 -18.77 -20.54
C ILE A 101 7.70 -17.36 -20.58
N ILE A 102 7.33 -16.59 -21.62
CA ILE A 102 7.89 -15.26 -21.87
C ILE A 102 6.82 -14.19 -22.01
N LEU A 103 7.20 -12.95 -21.70
CA LEU A 103 6.36 -11.78 -21.92
C LEU A 103 6.37 -11.43 -23.41
N ASN A 104 5.27 -10.88 -23.92
CA ASN A 104 5.16 -10.55 -25.34
C ASN A 104 5.89 -9.23 -25.69
N TYR A 105 7.22 -9.27 -25.65
CA TYR A 105 8.11 -8.21 -26.12
C TYR A 105 9.00 -8.73 -27.25
N THR A 106 9.26 -7.89 -28.26
CA THR A 106 10.04 -8.28 -29.45
C THR A 106 11.41 -8.83 -29.10
N GLY A 107 12.13 -8.17 -28.17
CA GLY A 107 13.44 -8.60 -27.71
C GLY A 107 13.41 -10.00 -27.10
N ASP A 108 12.43 -10.25 -26.23
CA ASP A 108 12.28 -11.55 -25.56
C ASP A 108 11.92 -12.64 -26.57
N ARG A 109 10.94 -12.40 -27.45
CA ARG A 109 10.53 -13.36 -28.49
C ARG A 109 11.71 -13.79 -29.38
N LEU A 110 12.52 -12.82 -29.81
CA LEU A 110 13.65 -13.10 -30.70
C LEU A 110 14.78 -13.86 -29.98
N ASN A 111 15.17 -13.41 -28.79
CA ASN A 111 16.29 -14.04 -28.07
C ASN A 111 15.94 -15.42 -27.52
N PHE A 112 14.76 -15.58 -26.90
CA PHE A 112 14.31 -16.89 -26.45
C PHE A 112 14.00 -17.80 -27.64
N GLY A 113 13.48 -17.26 -28.75
CA GLY A 113 13.22 -18.04 -29.97
C GLY A 113 14.50 -18.61 -30.57
N LEU A 114 15.54 -17.77 -30.71
CA LEU A 114 16.84 -18.22 -31.19
C LEU A 114 17.49 -19.27 -30.26
N ALA A 115 17.34 -19.11 -28.94
CA ALA A 115 17.81 -20.10 -27.97
C ALA A 115 17.04 -21.44 -28.07
N MET A 116 15.73 -21.37 -28.29
CA MET A 116 14.86 -22.54 -28.48
C MET A 116 15.23 -23.32 -29.74
N GLU A 117 15.44 -22.64 -30.88
CA GLU A 117 15.84 -23.30 -32.14
C GLU A 117 17.19 -24.02 -31.98
N ARG A 118 18.18 -23.39 -31.32
CA ARG A 118 19.46 -24.04 -30.99
C ARG A 118 19.29 -25.26 -30.08
N ALA A 119 18.35 -25.21 -29.15
CA ALA A 119 18.06 -26.36 -28.27
C ALA A 119 17.41 -27.51 -29.05
N ARG A 120 16.51 -27.21 -30.00
CA ARG A 120 15.90 -28.19 -30.91
C ARG A 120 16.93 -28.87 -31.81
N GLU A 121 17.94 -28.15 -32.28
CA GLU A 121 19.07 -28.73 -33.02
C GLU A 121 19.83 -29.79 -32.20
N LEU A 122 19.83 -29.68 -30.86
CA LEU A 122 20.40 -30.69 -29.95
C LEU A 122 19.42 -31.81 -29.57
N GLY A 123 18.22 -31.85 -30.17
CA GLY A 123 17.18 -32.82 -29.84
C GLY A 123 16.53 -32.62 -28.47
N ILE A 124 16.61 -31.41 -27.90
CA ILE A 124 15.92 -31.08 -26.65
C ILE A 124 14.44 -30.84 -26.94
N ASP A 125 13.56 -31.55 -26.22
CA ASP A 125 12.11 -31.31 -26.25
C ASP A 125 11.80 -29.97 -25.56
N ILE A 126 11.37 -28.99 -26.34
CA ILE A 126 11.20 -27.61 -25.89
C ILE A 126 10.08 -26.89 -26.65
N ASP A 127 9.27 -26.16 -25.90
CA ASP A 127 8.22 -25.30 -26.43
C ASP A 127 8.22 -23.92 -25.75
N MET A 128 7.47 -22.98 -26.32
CA MET A 128 7.39 -21.61 -25.86
C MET A 128 5.94 -21.13 -25.77
N LEU A 129 5.56 -20.67 -24.57
CA LEU A 129 4.30 -19.98 -24.31
C LEU A 129 4.53 -18.48 -24.12
N VAL A 130 3.96 -17.68 -25.02
CA VAL A 130 3.99 -16.22 -24.91
C VAL A 130 2.75 -15.72 -24.16
N VAL A 131 2.96 -14.90 -23.14
CA VAL A 131 1.90 -14.22 -22.38
C VAL A 131 1.75 -12.78 -22.86
N ALA A 132 0.51 -12.43 -23.21
CA ALA A 132 0.11 -11.15 -23.79
C ALA A 132 -1.20 -10.68 -23.12
N ASP A 133 -1.13 -10.40 -21.83
CA ASP A 133 -2.28 -10.10 -20.95
C ASP A 133 -2.66 -8.63 -20.91
N ASP A 134 -1.86 -7.70 -21.43
CA ASP A 134 -2.19 -6.28 -21.44
C ASP A 134 -3.49 -5.97 -22.21
N ALA A 135 -4.36 -5.17 -21.61
CA ALA A 135 -5.63 -4.73 -22.20
C ALA A 135 -5.61 -3.27 -22.69
N ALA A 136 -4.49 -2.55 -22.51
CA ALA A 136 -4.42 -1.12 -22.78
C ALA A 136 -4.35 -0.78 -24.27
N VAL A 137 -3.41 -1.39 -24.99
CA VAL A 137 -2.97 -0.95 -26.32
C VAL A 137 -2.94 -2.10 -27.31
N ASP A 138 -3.33 -1.80 -28.55
CA ASP A 138 -3.26 -2.73 -29.67
C ASP A 138 -2.10 -2.34 -30.59
N HIS A 139 -0.94 -2.97 -30.36
CA HIS A 139 0.23 -2.78 -31.20
C HIS A 139 0.29 -3.85 -32.30
N ALA A 140 1.02 -3.58 -33.39
CA ALA A 140 1.19 -4.53 -34.51
C ALA A 140 1.73 -5.91 -34.09
N ILE A 141 2.45 -5.99 -32.97
CA ILE A 141 3.06 -7.22 -32.42
C ILE A 141 2.09 -7.94 -31.44
N GLY A 142 0.91 -7.38 -31.21
CA GLY A 142 -0.06 -7.82 -30.22
C GLY A 142 0.14 -7.17 -28.84
N PRO A 143 -0.68 -7.55 -27.84
CA PRO A 143 -0.64 -6.94 -26.51
C PRO A 143 0.67 -7.28 -25.76
N ARG A 144 1.13 -6.39 -24.89
CA ARG A 144 2.30 -6.63 -24.04
C ARG A 144 2.03 -7.74 -23.03
N GLY A 145 3.09 -8.40 -22.57
CA GLY A 145 3.04 -9.25 -21.38
C GLY A 145 3.30 -8.42 -20.13
N LEU A 146 2.47 -8.56 -19.10
CA LEU A 146 2.56 -7.82 -17.83
C LEU A 146 2.43 -8.79 -16.65
N CYS A 147 1.99 -8.29 -15.50
CA CYS A 147 1.98 -8.99 -14.22
C CYS A 147 1.15 -10.29 -14.22
N GLY A 148 0.15 -10.43 -15.10
CA GLY A 148 -0.60 -11.66 -15.26
C GLY A 148 0.26 -12.86 -15.68
N THR A 149 1.42 -12.62 -16.28
CA THR A 149 2.43 -13.66 -16.55
C THR A 149 2.79 -14.47 -15.31
N LEU A 150 2.80 -13.85 -14.13
CA LEU A 150 3.15 -14.53 -12.87
C LEU A 150 2.11 -15.58 -12.46
N ILE A 151 0.82 -15.35 -12.78
CA ILE A 151 -0.24 -16.34 -12.55
C ILE A 151 -0.03 -17.56 -13.46
N VAL A 152 0.33 -17.33 -14.72
CA VAL A 152 0.64 -18.39 -15.69
C VAL A 152 1.86 -19.18 -15.23
N ILE A 153 2.93 -18.51 -14.77
CA ILE A 153 4.12 -19.15 -14.23
C ILE A 153 3.79 -20.00 -13.00
N LYS A 154 3.01 -19.48 -12.04
CA LYS A 154 2.63 -20.22 -10.84
C LYS A 154 1.88 -21.50 -11.18
N ILE A 155 0.91 -21.40 -12.10
CA ILE A 155 0.11 -22.54 -12.55
C ILE A 155 0.98 -23.56 -13.28
N ALA A 156 1.84 -23.12 -14.19
CA ALA A 156 2.74 -24.00 -14.94
C ALA A 156 3.72 -24.74 -14.03
N GLY A 157 4.33 -24.05 -13.07
CA GLY A 157 5.24 -24.66 -12.10
C GLY A 157 4.54 -25.65 -11.17
N ALA A 158 3.32 -25.35 -10.74
CA ALA A 158 2.52 -26.27 -9.92
C ALA A 158 2.13 -27.54 -10.70
N LEU A 159 1.77 -27.43 -11.99
CA LEU A 159 1.50 -28.58 -12.85
C LEU A 159 2.77 -29.38 -13.14
N ALA A 160 3.90 -28.72 -13.38
CA ALA A 160 5.20 -29.37 -13.56
C ALA A 160 5.61 -30.18 -12.32
N GLU A 161 5.40 -29.64 -11.12
CA GLU A 161 5.65 -30.33 -9.85
C GLU A 161 4.73 -31.56 -9.66
N LYS A 162 3.49 -31.50 -10.18
CA LYS A 162 2.57 -32.66 -10.23
C LYS A 162 2.98 -33.73 -11.25
N GLY A 163 3.96 -33.44 -12.11
CA GLY A 163 4.47 -34.37 -13.12
C GLY A 163 3.74 -34.34 -14.46
N GLU A 164 2.89 -33.34 -14.69
CA GLU A 164 2.15 -33.14 -15.95
C GLU A 164 3.11 -32.97 -17.13
N SER A 165 2.71 -33.43 -18.32
CA SER A 165 3.52 -33.28 -19.52
C SER A 165 3.51 -31.84 -20.04
N MET A 166 4.55 -31.46 -20.78
CA MET A 166 4.64 -30.12 -21.38
C MET A 166 3.40 -29.75 -22.22
N PRO A 167 2.85 -30.62 -23.09
CA PRO A 167 1.62 -30.29 -23.83
C PRO A 167 0.40 -30.04 -22.94
N GLU A 168 0.22 -30.80 -21.86
CA GLU A 168 -0.87 -30.61 -20.89
C GLU A 168 -0.74 -29.28 -20.15
N ILE A 169 0.49 -28.93 -19.73
CA ILE A 169 0.81 -27.64 -19.12
C ILE A 169 0.51 -26.49 -20.08
N VAL A 170 0.94 -26.60 -21.34
CA VAL A 170 0.70 -25.58 -22.37
C VAL A 170 -0.80 -25.38 -22.62
N ASP A 171 -1.56 -26.46 -22.80
CA ASP A 171 -3.02 -26.39 -23.02
C ASP A 171 -3.74 -25.71 -21.84
N PHE A 172 -3.41 -26.08 -20.60
CA PHE A 172 -4.02 -25.48 -19.42
C PHE A 172 -3.66 -23.99 -19.30
N CYS A 173 -2.39 -23.64 -19.46
CA CYS A 173 -1.92 -22.26 -19.40
C CYS A 173 -2.48 -21.38 -20.53
N GLN A 174 -2.72 -21.93 -21.72
CA GLN A 174 -3.39 -21.20 -22.81
C GLN A 174 -4.84 -20.86 -22.46
N LYS A 175 -5.58 -21.76 -21.79
CA LYS A 175 -6.95 -21.50 -21.30
C LYS A 175 -6.98 -20.41 -20.25
N VAL A 176 -6.01 -20.42 -19.31
CA VAL A 176 -5.86 -19.37 -18.30
C VAL A 176 -5.55 -18.03 -18.97
N ARG A 177 -4.54 -17.99 -19.85
CA ARG A 177 -4.14 -16.79 -20.61
C ARG A 177 -5.32 -16.19 -21.39
N GLY A 178 -6.18 -17.01 -21.97
CA GLY A 178 -7.37 -16.54 -22.70
C GLY A 178 -8.33 -15.71 -21.85
N ASN A 179 -8.42 -16.03 -20.55
CA ASN A 179 -9.32 -15.43 -19.56
C ASN A 179 -8.62 -14.44 -18.62
N LEU A 180 -7.41 -14.01 -18.96
CA LEU A 180 -6.56 -13.17 -18.13
C LEU A 180 -6.31 -11.82 -18.81
N ARG A 181 -6.57 -10.72 -18.11
CA ARG A 181 -6.26 -9.36 -18.60
C ARG A 181 -5.66 -8.49 -17.52
N THR A 182 -4.75 -7.63 -17.91
CA THR A 182 -4.01 -6.70 -17.04
C THR A 182 -4.07 -5.29 -17.61
N ILE A 183 -4.17 -4.30 -16.73
CA ILE A 183 -4.04 -2.89 -17.11
C ILE A 183 -3.21 -2.15 -16.07
N GLY A 184 -2.26 -1.34 -16.54
CA GLY A 184 -1.48 -0.42 -15.69
C GLY A 184 -2.12 0.96 -15.58
N LEU A 185 -1.84 1.66 -14.49
CA LEU A 185 -2.09 3.10 -14.34
C LEU A 185 -0.95 3.69 -13.53
N SER A 186 -0.38 4.81 -13.98
CA SER A 186 0.74 5.46 -13.29
C SER A 186 0.58 6.97 -13.22
N ALA A 187 0.99 7.56 -12.10
CA ALA A 187 1.13 9.00 -11.90
C ALA A 187 2.55 9.50 -12.20
N SER A 188 3.48 8.62 -12.61
CA SER A 188 4.82 9.00 -13.04
C SER A 188 5.31 8.15 -14.21
N GLY A 189 6.22 8.72 -15.01
CA GLY A 189 7.09 7.92 -15.88
C GLY A 189 8.12 7.13 -15.07
N ILE A 190 8.98 6.39 -15.79
CA ILE A 190 10.10 5.66 -15.19
C ILE A 190 11.38 6.44 -15.39
N CYS A 191 12.24 6.43 -14.37
CA CYS A 191 13.59 6.96 -14.44
C CYS A 191 14.59 5.83 -14.19
N ALA A 192 14.92 5.01 -15.19
CA ALA A 192 15.86 3.90 -14.99
C ALA A 192 17.31 4.41 -14.78
N PRO A 193 18.16 3.73 -14.00
CA PRO A 193 19.56 4.13 -13.82
C PRO A 193 20.30 4.28 -15.15
N GLY A 194 20.91 5.46 -15.37
CA GLY A 194 21.65 5.75 -16.59
C GLY A 194 20.80 6.13 -17.81
N GLN A 195 19.49 6.20 -17.67
CA GLN A 195 18.58 6.63 -18.74
C GLN A 195 17.91 7.96 -18.38
N SER A 196 17.67 8.79 -19.39
CA SER A 196 16.72 9.90 -19.27
C SER A 196 15.32 9.34 -19.06
N GLN A 197 14.46 10.08 -18.35
CA GLN A 197 13.07 9.70 -18.14
C GLN A 197 12.40 9.37 -19.48
N SER A 198 11.74 8.20 -19.57
CA SER A 198 11.17 7.70 -20.84
C SER A 198 10.10 8.65 -21.41
N PHE A 199 9.36 9.32 -20.52
CA PHE A 199 8.45 10.43 -20.79
C PHE A 199 8.13 11.16 -19.46
N GLN A 200 7.73 12.42 -19.55
CA GLN A 200 7.27 13.19 -18.38
C GLN A 200 5.74 13.27 -18.34
N LEU A 201 5.21 13.13 -17.12
CA LEU A 201 3.86 13.52 -16.73
C LEU A 201 4.00 14.76 -15.84
N ALA A 202 3.07 15.70 -15.97
CA ALA A 202 2.98 16.78 -14.99
C ALA A 202 2.53 16.22 -13.62
N ASP A 203 2.77 16.99 -12.55
CA ASP A 203 2.44 16.57 -11.18
C ASP A 203 0.95 16.27 -10.95
N ASP A 204 0.08 16.78 -11.83
CA ASP A 204 -1.37 16.57 -11.80
C ASP A 204 -1.87 15.65 -12.92
N GLU A 205 -0.98 14.84 -13.52
CA GLU A 205 -1.30 13.90 -14.59
C GLU A 205 -1.12 12.44 -14.18
N MET A 206 -1.85 11.57 -14.88
CA MET A 206 -1.68 10.12 -14.84
C MET A 206 -1.84 9.54 -16.24
N GLU A 207 -1.27 8.35 -16.47
CA GLU A 207 -1.32 7.66 -17.74
C GLU A 207 -1.89 6.25 -17.58
N LEU A 208 -3.00 6.00 -18.28
CA LEU A 208 -3.67 4.72 -18.34
C LEU A 208 -2.97 3.83 -19.35
N GLY A 209 -2.68 2.62 -18.91
CA GLY A 209 -2.16 1.56 -19.76
C GLY A 209 -0.68 1.68 -20.05
N LEU A 210 0.11 2.28 -19.16
CA LEU A 210 1.55 2.34 -19.34
C LEU A 210 2.18 0.94 -19.31
N GLY A 211 3.20 0.71 -20.14
CA GLY A 211 3.99 -0.52 -20.12
C GLY A 211 5.03 -0.54 -19.00
N ILE A 212 5.54 -1.72 -18.67
CA ILE A 212 6.54 -1.90 -17.61
C ILE A 212 7.94 -1.38 -17.97
N HIS A 213 8.25 -1.06 -19.23
CA HIS A 213 9.50 -0.40 -19.60
C HIS A 213 9.31 1.10 -19.89
N GLY A 214 8.12 1.64 -19.61
CA GLY A 214 7.83 3.06 -19.81
C GLY A 214 7.35 3.38 -21.21
N GLU A 215 6.89 2.37 -21.94
CA GLU A 215 6.21 2.56 -23.20
C GLU A 215 4.89 3.30 -22.96
N SER A 216 4.59 4.25 -23.85
CA SER A 216 3.37 5.07 -23.77
C SER A 216 2.12 4.21 -23.62
N GLY A 217 1.20 4.74 -22.82
CA GLY A 217 -0.08 4.10 -22.56
C GLY A 217 -1.12 4.41 -23.61
N ALA A 218 -2.35 4.01 -23.29
CA ALA A 218 -3.52 4.28 -24.13
C ALA A 218 -3.98 5.74 -24.02
N GLN A 219 -3.84 6.35 -22.85
CA GLN A 219 -4.40 7.67 -22.58
C GLN A 219 -3.71 8.40 -21.43
N LYS A 220 -3.35 9.67 -21.65
CA LYS A 220 -2.94 10.62 -20.59
C LYS A 220 -4.13 11.44 -20.11
N LEU A 221 -4.23 11.63 -18.80
CA LEU A 221 -5.38 12.21 -18.11
C LEU A 221 -4.91 13.04 -16.91
N LYS A 222 -5.80 13.88 -16.35
CA LYS A 222 -5.58 14.45 -15.03
C LYS A 222 -5.64 13.38 -13.96
N LEU A 223 -4.83 13.54 -12.91
CA LEU A 223 -4.81 12.65 -11.75
C LEU A 223 -6.21 12.61 -11.12
N LEU A 224 -6.76 11.40 -11.01
CA LEU A 224 -8.09 11.17 -10.45
C LEU A 224 -8.00 10.60 -9.03
N PRO A 225 -9.03 10.82 -8.19
CA PRO A 225 -9.19 10.05 -6.96
C PRO A 225 -9.19 8.54 -7.24
N SER A 226 -8.62 7.75 -6.33
CA SER A 226 -8.43 6.28 -6.48
C SER A 226 -9.66 5.55 -7.05
N LYS A 227 -10.84 5.74 -6.43
CA LYS A 227 -12.09 5.13 -6.89
C LYS A 227 -12.42 5.40 -8.37
N GLN A 228 -12.17 6.62 -8.86
CA GLN A 228 -12.43 7.00 -10.25
C GLN A 228 -11.34 6.45 -11.20
N ALA A 229 -10.08 6.51 -10.77
CA ALA A 229 -8.95 5.91 -11.48
C ALA A 229 -9.13 4.39 -11.70
N ILE A 230 -9.61 3.69 -10.68
CA ILE A 230 -9.91 2.25 -10.75
C ILE A 230 -11.11 1.97 -11.64
N ASP A 231 -12.17 2.78 -11.57
CA ASP A 231 -13.33 2.60 -12.44
C ASP A 231 -12.97 2.79 -13.92
N LEU A 232 -12.10 3.76 -14.22
CA LEU A 232 -11.53 3.96 -15.55
C LEU A 232 -10.73 2.72 -16.00
N ALA A 233 -9.82 2.23 -15.16
CA ALA A 233 -8.99 1.07 -15.45
C ALA A 233 -9.84 -0.19 -15.72
N PHE A 234 -10.81 -0.51 -14.85
CA PHE A 234 -11.73 -1.63 -15.09
C PHE A 234 -12.64 -1.39 -16.29
N GLY A 235 -13.07 -0.15 -16.52
CA GLY A 235 -13.82 0.24 -17.70
C GLY A 235 -13.09 -0.17 -18.98
N GLN A 236 -11.78 0.06 -19.06
CA GLN A 236 -10.95 -0.35 -20.19
C GLN A 236 -10.75 -1.88 -20.21
N LEU A 237 -10.53 -2.54 -19.07
CA LEU A 237 -10.41 -4.01 -19.00
C LEU A 237 -11.63 -4.75 -19.54
N VAL A 238 -12.85 -4.22 -19.36
CA VAL A 238 -14.09 -4.94 -19.72
C VAL A 238 -14.80 -4.39 -20.97
N ARG A 239 -14.45 -3.19 -21.44
CA ARG A 239 -15.04 -2.59 -22.66
C ARG A 239 -14.03 -2.24 -23.75
N GLY A 240 -12.73 -2.34 -23.46
CA GLY A 240 -11.68 -2.05 -24.43
C GLY A 240 -11.66 -3.07 -25.58
N THR A 241 -10.85 -2.79 -26.60
CA THR A 241 -10.70 -3.65 -27.79
C THR A 241 -10.21 -5.06 -27.45
N ARG A 242 -9.53 -5.22 -26.31
CA ARG A 242 -9.04 -6.50 -25.78
C ARG A 242 -9.78 -6.90 -24.50
N SER A 243 -11.05 -6.55 -24.39
CA SER A 243 -11.86 -6.74 -23.20
C SER A 243 -11.85 -8.18 -22.69
N LEU A 244 -11.84 -8.33 -21.36
CA LEU A 244 -12.18 -9.57 -20.70
C LEU A 244 -13.70 -9.77 -20.76
N ASP A 245 -14.16 -10.92 -21.29
CA ASP A 245 -15.59 -11.27 -21.32
C ASP A 245 -16.04 -11.72 -19.92
N VAL A 246 -16.37 -10.75 -19.06
CA VAL A 246 -16.98 -10.96 -17.75
C VAL A 246 -18.43 -10.48 -17.74
N ARG A 247 -19.28 -11.23 -17.05
CA ARG A 247 -20.71 -10.96 -16.86
C ARG A 247 -21.03 -10.93 -15.38
N ARG A 248 -22.17 -10.35 -15.04
CA ARG A 248 -22.70 -10.40 -13.67
C ARG A 248 -22.71 -11.86 -13.17
N ASP A 249 -22.38 -12.02 -11.89
CA ASP A 249 -22.27 -13.29 -11.16
C ASP A 249 -21.09 -14.20 -11.59
N ASP A 250 -20.22 -13.73 -12.51
CA ASP A 250 -18.95 -14.44 -12.80
C ASP A 250 -17.99 -14.39 -11.60
N ASN A 251 -17.25 -15.49 -11.43
CA ASN A 251 -16.20 -15.60 -10.43
C ASN A 251 -14.86 -15.07 -10.99
N VAL A 252 -14.16 -14.26 -10.21
CA VAL A 252 -12.88 -13.68 -10.63
C VAL A 252 -11.79 -13.81 -9.56
N PHE A 253 -10.55 -13.91 -10.02
CA PHE A 253 -9.34 -13.70 -9.23
C PHE A 253 -8.81 -12.31 -9.55
N LEU A 254 -8.52 -11.51 -8.52
CA LEU A 254 -7.96 -10.17 -8.65
C LEU A 254 -6.50 -10.17 -8.19
N LEU A 255 -5.62 -9.56 -8.97
CA LEU A 255 -4.26 -9.23 -8.56
C LEU A 255 -4.03 -7.73 -8.69
N VAL A 256 -3.63 -7.10 -7.60
CA VAL A 256 -3.24 -5.68 -7.51
C VAL A 256 -1.73 -5.62 -7.33
N ASN A 257 -1.03 -5.16 -8.36
CA ASN A 257 0.43 -5.11 -8.37
C ASN A 257 0.92 -3.67 -8.21
N ASN A 258 1.87 -3.45 -7.30
CA ASN A 258 2.62 -2.21 -7.18
C ASN A 258 3.73 -2.17 -8.25
N LEU A 259 3.82 -1.08 -9.02
CA LEU A 259 4.88 -0.87 -9.99
C LEU A 259 6.19 -0.35 -9.35
N GLY A 260 6.19 -0.17 -8.02
CA GLY A 260 7.35 0.05 -7.16
C GLY A 260 7.34 1.38 -6.40
N GLY A 261 6.57 2.38 -6.87
CA GLY A 261 6.50 3.72 -6.26
C GLY A 261 5.32 3.95 -5.31
N CYS A 262 4.32 3.08 -5.25
CA CYS A 262 3.18 3.25 -4.34
C CYS A 262 3.57 2.87 -2.89
N SER A 263 3.12 3.65 -1.92
CA SER A 263 3.21 3.29 -0.49
C SER A 263 2.22 2.19 -0.14
N ASN A 264 2.47 1.49 0.97
CA ASN A 264 1.52 0.49 1.49
C ASN A 264 0.16 1.09 1.87
N LEU A 265 0.13 2.37 2.27
CA LEU A 265 -1.12 3.11 2.54
C LEU A 265 -1.94 3.25 1.25
N GLU A 266 -1.32 3.71 0.17
CA GLU A 266 -1.98 3.84 -1.13
C GLU A 266 -2.42 2.48 -1.66
N LEU A 267 -1.57 1.46 -1.54
CA LEU A 267 -1.89 0.10 -1.98
C LEU A 267 -3.11 -0.48 -1.26
N GLY A 268 -3.27 -0.17 0.04
CA GLY A 268 -4.46 -0.52 0.82
C GLY A 268 -5.74 0.16 0.29
N ILE A 269 -5.66 1.44 -0.07
CA ILE A 269 -6.78 2.18 -0.68
C ILE A 269 -7.13 1.61 -2.06
N ILE A 270 -6.11 1.39 -2.90
CA ILE A 270 -6.27 0.82 -4.25
C ILE A 270 -6.91 -0.56 -4.17
N LEU A 271 -6.45 -1.42 -3.26
CA LEU A 271 -7.00 -2.75 -3.09
C LEU A 271 -8.49 -2.70 -2.69
N LYS A 272 -8.82 -1.88 -1.68
CA LYS A 272 -10.21 -1.69 -1.23
C LYS A 272 -11.08 -1.21 -2.39
N ASP A 273 -10.68 -0.16 -3.09
CA ASP A 273 -11.47 0.42 -4.18
C ASP A 273 -11.57 -0.55 -5.38
N ALA A 274 -10.56 -1.40 -5.63
CA ALA A 274 -10.60 -2.42 -6.67
C ALA A 274 -11.59 -3.55 -6.38
N ILE A 275 -11.61 -4.05 -5.14
CA ILE A 275 -12.57 -5.05 -4.69
C ILE A 275 -14.00 -4.49 -4.81
N GLU A 276 -14.25 -3.31 -4.24
CA GLU A 276 -15.57 -2.67 -4.31
C GLU A 276 -16.03 -2.40 -5.75
N ASN A 277 -15.11 -2.02 -6.64
CA ASN A 277 -15.47 -1.78 -8.04
C ASN A 277 -15.96 -3.06 -8.74
N LEU A 278 -15.29 -4.19 -8.52
CA LEU A 278 -15.71 -5.50 -9.05
C LEU A 278 -17.05 -5.95 -8.44
N GLU A 279 -17.24 -5.78 -7.13
CA GLU A 279 -18.48 -6.10 -6.43
C GLU A 279 -19.66 -5.25 -6.93
N HIS A 280 -19.47 -3.94 -7.13
CA HIS A 280 -20.50 -3.06 -7.72
C HIS A 280 -20.87 -3.45 -9.16
N ARG A 281 -19.93 -4.04 -9.91
CA ARG A 281 -20.19 -4.63 -11.23
C ARG A 281 -20.90 -5.99 -11.15
N GLY A 282 -21.13 -6.49 -9.94
CA GLY A 282 -21.79 -7.76 -9.67
C GLY A 282 -20.90 -8.98 -9.91
N LEU A 283 -19.57 -8.82 -9.83
CA LEU A 283 -18.62 -9.92 -9.95
C LEU A 283 -18.30 -10.49 -8.57
N HIS A 284 -18.04 -11.79 -8.50
CA HIS A 284 -17.65 -12.47 -7.28
C HIS A 284 -16.13 -12.63 -7.21
N VAL A 285 -15.47 -11.72 -6.50
CA VAL A 285 -14.04 -11.84 -6.24
C VAL A 285 -13.82 -12.99 -5.25
N LYS A 286 -13.11 -14.04 -5.66
CA LYS A 286 -12.90 -15.26 -4.85
C LYS A 286 -11.56 -15.32 -4.14
N ARG A 287 -10.58 -14.64 -4.73
CA ARG A 287 -9.19 -14.59 -4.27
C ARG A 287 -8.59 -13.25 -4.70
N VAL A 288 -7.73 -12.74 -3.83
CA VAL A 288 -6.96 -11.53 -4.06
C VAL A 288 -5.48 -11.83 -3.84
N LEU A 289 -4.66 -11.29 -4.73
CA LEU A 289 -3.23 -11.13 -4.54
C LEU A 289 -2.89 -9.63 -4.57
N CYS A 290 -2.10 -9.15 -3.61
CA CYS A 290 -1.75 -7.74 -3.55
C CYS A 290 -0.30 -7.58 -3.10
N GLY A 291 0.49 -6.77 -3.80
CA GLY A 291 1.88 -6.52 -3.44
C GLY A 291 2.71 -5.98 -4.59
N GLU A 292 4.02 -5.84 -4.37
CA GLU A 292 5.01 -5.58 -5.42
C GLU A 292 5.47 -6.91 -6.01
N LEU A 293 4.93 -7.28 -7.17
CA LEU A 293 5.11 -8.59 -7.77
C LEU A 293 5.91 -8.50 -9.07
N MET A 294 5.62 -7.49 -9.89
CA MET A 294 6.36 -7.16 -11.11
C MET A 294 6.46 -5.64 -11.16
N SER A 295 7.59 -5.12 -10.70
CA SER A 295 7.81 -3.68 -10.60
C SER A 295 8.25 -3.07 -11.93
N SER A 296 8.51 -1.78 -11.89
CA SER A 296 9.22 -1.04 -12.92
C SER A 296 9.97 0.09 -12.24
N PHE A 297 11.07 -0.29 -11.59
CA PHE A 297 11.83 0.54 -10.65
C PHE A 297 10.93 1.29 -9.67
N ASN A 298 10.98 2.63 -9.68
CA ASN A 298 10.29 3.51 -8.75
C ASN A 298 9.00 4.09 -9.34
N MET A 299 8.44 3.47 -10.38
CA MET A 299 7.25 3.99 -11.03
C MET A 299 6.08 4.11 -10.04
N LYS A 300 5.55 5.32 -9.89
CA LYS A 300 4.42 5.65 -9.04
C LYS A 300 3.11 5.20 -9.68
N GLY A 301 2.86 3.90 -9.67
CA GLY A 301 1.68 3.32 -10.27
C GLY A 301 1.38 1.91 -9.80
N PHE A 302 0.28 1.38 -10.31
CA PHE A 302 -0.17 0.03 -10.04
C PHE A 302 -0.69 -0.64 -11.32
N SER A 303 -0.83 -1.95 -11.29
CA SER A 303 -1.58 -2.67 -12.31
C SER A 303 -2.65 -3.58 -11.70
N LEU A 304 -3.77 -3.69 -12.40
CA LEU A 304 -4.90 -4.54 -12.06
C LEU A 304 -4.94 -5.70 -13.03
N THR A 305 -4.83 -6.91 -12.51
CA THR A 305 -4.95 -8.15 -13.27
C THR A 305 -6.23 -8.86 -12.85
N VAL A 306 -7.06 -9.25 -13.81
CA VAL A 306 -8.28 -10.02 -13.59
C VAL A 306 -8.19 -11.32 -14.37
N LEU A 307 -8.39 -12.44 -13.67
CA LEU A 307 -8.59 -13.75 -14.25
C LEU A 307 -10.05 -14.16 -14.04
N LYS A 308 -10.79 -14.34 -15.13
CA LYS A 308 -12.12 -14.96 -15.09
C LYS A 308 -11.98 -16.45 -14.80
N LEU A 309 -12.68 -16.92 -13.77
CA LEU A 309 -12.61 -18.30 -13.31
C LEU A 309 -13.79 -19.08 -13.89
N ALA A 310 -13.53 -19.83 -14.97
CA ALA A 310 -14.55 -20.69 -15.54
C ALA A 310 -14.94 -21.84 -14.58
N ASN A 311 -16.23 -22.13 -14.48
CA ASN A 311 -16.79 -23.06 -13.49
C ASN A 311 -16.17 -24.47 -13.54
N ASN A 312 -15.72 -24.93 -14.70
CA ASN A 312 -15.12 -26.25 -14.87
C ASN A 312 -13.65 -26.36 -14.45
N ILE A 313 -12.95 -25.24 -14.22
CA ILE A 313 -11.51 -25.22 -13.87
C ILE A 313 -11.20 -24.41 -12.61
N ILE A 314 -12.19 -23.74 -12.01
CA ILE A 314 -12.00 -22.87 -10.84
C ILE A 314 -11.31 -23.57 -9.67
N SER A 315 -11.73 -24.78 -9.32
CA SER A 315 -11.14 -25.56 -8.22
C SER A 315 -9.68 -25.92 -8.51
N SER A 316 -9.38 -26.31 -9.75
CA SER A 316 -8.00 -26.59 -10.19
C SER A 316 -7.14 -25.33 -10.15
N ILE A 317 -7.66 -24.18 -10.56
CA ILE A 317 -6.92 -22.91 -10.51
C ILE A 317 -6.56 -22.56 -9.05
N PHE A 318 -7.50 -22.66 -8.11
CA PHE A 318 -7.18 -22.39 -6.70
C PHE A 318 -6.17 -23.38 -6.14
N GLU A 319 -6.33 -24.67 -6.41
CA GLU A 319 -5.36 -25.67 -5.96
C GLU A 319 -3.94 -25.40 -6.49
N LEU A 320 -3.81 -24.98 -7.75
CA LEU A 320 -2.52 -24.68 -8.37
C LEU A 320 -1.91 -23.36 -7.89
N ILE A 321 -2.74 -22.33 -7.71
CA ILE A 321 -2.30 -21.02 -7.19
C ILE A 321 -1.87 -21.14 -5.71
N ASP A 322 -2.63 -21.90 -4.91
CA ASP A 322 -2.39 -22.12 -3.48
C ASP A 322 -1.33 -23.21 -3.24
N SER A 323 -0.86 -23.91 -4.29
CA SER A 323 0.11 -24.99 -4.13
C SER A 323 1.43 -24.48 -3.54
N PRO A 324 2.11 -25.25 -2.66
CA PRO A 324 3.37 -24.84 -2.05
C PRO A 324 4.44 -24.49 -3.08
N THR A 325 5.26 -23.49 -2.74
CA THR A 325 6.47 -23.10 -3.48
C THR A 325 7.53 -22.60 -2.50
N ASP A 326 8.81 -22.79 -2.82
CA ASP A 326 9.94 -22.19 -2.09
C ASP A 326 10.42 -20.87 -2.70
N ALA A 327 9.83 -20.45 -3.83
CA ALA A 327 10.08 -19.16 -4.45
C ALA A 327 9.79 -18.01 -3.48
N TYR A 328 10.83 -17.23 -3.14
CA TYR A 328 10.79 -16.31 -2.00
C TYR A 328 9.81 -15.14 -2.18
N ALA A 329 9.47 -14.77 -3.41
CA ALA A 329 8.60 -13.63 -3.69
C ALA A 329 7.13 -14.00 -3.94
N TRP A 330 6.79 -15.29 -4.06
CA TRP A 330 5.39 -15.69 -4.16
C TRP A 330 4.71 -15.56 -2.79
N PRO A 331 3.60 -14.80 -2.66
CA PRO A 331 2.97 -14.60 -1.37
C PRO A 331 2.51 -15.92 -0.74
N LYS A 332 2.94 -16.17 0.50
CA LYS A 332 2.57 -17.38 1.27
C LYS A 332 1.10 -17.39 1.71
N THR A 333 0.43 -16.24 1.64
CA THR A 333 -0.98 -16.11 1.96
C THR A 333 -1.69 -15.51 0.76
N ILE A 334 -2.58 -16.30 0.17
CA ILE A 334 -3.55 -15.85 -0.82
C ILE A 334 -4.90 -15.88 -0.11
N SER A 335 -5.42 -14.71 0.19
CA SER A 335 -6.52 -14.60 1.15
C SER A 335 -7.86 -14.92 0.50
N ASN A 336 -8.70 -15.66 1.23
CA ASN A 336 -10.15 -15.55 1.07
C ASN A 336 -10.54 -14.10 1.38
N ILE A 337 -11.47 -13.55 0.61
CA ILE A 337 -11.93 -12.17 0.80
C ILE A 337 -13.06 -12.18 1.83
N GLN A 338 -12.98 -11.27 2.80
CA GLN A 338 -14.15 -10.87 3.58
C GLN A 338 -14.98 -9.93 2.72
N LEU A 339 -16.21 -10.31 2.40
CA LEU A 339 -17.13 -9.49 1.60
C LEU A 339 -17.26 -8.10 2.21
N SER A 340 -17.32 -7.04 1.40
CA SER A 340 -17.43 -5.66 1.88
C SER A 340 -18.55 -5.46 2.91
N ASN A 341 -19.70 -6.12 2.70
CA ASN A 341 -20.85 -6.09 3.62
C ASN A 341 -20.56 -6.69 5.02
N SER A 342 -19.49 -7.48 5.16
CA SER A 342 -19.07 -8.08 6.44
C SER A 342 -18.05 -7.23 7.21
N ILE A 343 -17.45 -6.23 6.57
CA ILE A 343 -16.59 -5.24 7.22
C ILE A 343 -17.49 -4.10 7.70
N GLN A 344 -18.32 -4.40 8.71
CA GLN A 344 -18.85 -3.33 9.55
C GLN A 344 -17.72 -2.97 10.51
N PRO A 345 -17.26 -1.69 10.58
CA PRO A 345 -16.55 -1.25 11.76
C PRO A 345 -17.38 -1.71 12.94
N LEU A 346 -16.75 -2.37 13.93
CA LEU A 346 -17.38 -2.53 15.25
C LEU A 346 -17.99 -1.17 15.55
N SER A 347 -19.33 -1.14 15.68
CA SER A 347 -20.11 0.08 15.61
C SER A 347 -19.43 1.21 16.36
N ASP A 348 -19.65 2.45 15.93
CA ASP A 348 -19.26 3.69 16.65
C ASP A 348 -19.69 3.70 18.13
N SER A 349 -20.24 2.63 18.69
CA SER A 349 -20.24 2.27 20.12
C SER A 349 -18.87 2.32 20.84
N LEU A 350 -17.75 2.53 20.14
CA LEU A 350 -16.49 3.02 20.74
C LEU A 350 -16.40 4.56 20.75
N GLU A 351 -17.49 5.28 20.46
CA GLU A 351 -17.73 6.59 21.05
C GLU A 351 -17.52 6.40 22.53
N PHE A 352 -16.42 6.97 23.03
CA PHE A 352 -15.98 6.92 24.41
C PHE A 352 -17.20 7.04 25.31
N ASN A 353 -17.68 5.89 25.78
CA ASN A 353 -19.08 5.69 26.14
C ASN A 353 -19.48 6.81 27.11
N ASP A 354 -20.51 7.57 26.79
CA ASP A 354 -21.01 8.67 27.65
C ASP A 354 -21.34 8.15 29.06
N GLN A 355 -21.44 6.82 29.24
CA GLN A 355 -21.44 6.12 30.52
C GLN A 355 -20.20 6.38 31.39
N PHE A 356 -18.98 6.37 30.84
CA PHE A 356 -17.75 6.69 31.58
C PHE A 356 -17.73 8.18 31.99
N SER A 357 -18.18 9.07 31.09
CA SER A 357 -18.39 10.49 31.37
C SER A 357 -19.43 10.71 32.47
N SER A 358 -20.56 9.99 32.43
CA SER A 358 -21.63 10.07 33.42
C SER A 358 -21.22 9.50 34.80
N GLN A 359 -20.40 8.45 34.83
CA GLN A 359 -19.82 7.92 36.06
C GLN A 359 -18.79 8.87 36.67
N LEU A 360 -17.97 9.54 35.85
CA LEU A 360 -17.02 10.57 36.31
C LEU A 360 -17.72 11.84 36.82
N VAL A 361 -18.88 12.20 36.26
CA VAL A 361 -19.76 13.28 36.76
C VAL A 361 -20.48 12.88 38.06
N SER A 362 -20.70 11.58 38.28
CA SER A 362 -21.37 11.03 39.48
C SER A 362 -20.47 10.87 40.71
N ILE A 363 -19.16 11.12 40.60
CA ILE A 363 -18.26 11.17 41.75
C ILE A 363 -18.58 12.45 42.54
N ASN A 364 -19.35 12.33 43.63
CA ASN A 364 -19.58 13.31 44.71
C ASN A 364 -18.91 14.70 44.56
N GLU A 365 -19.34 15.52 43.60
CA GLU A 365 -18.88 16.90 43.49
C GLU A 365 -19.99 17.87 43.94
N PRO A 366 -19.85 18.45 45.15
CA PRO A 366 -20.28 19.82 45.37
C PRO A 366 -19.06 20.66 45.77
N GLN A 367 -18.31 21.18 44.79
CA GLN A 367 -17.09 21.99 44.97
C GLN A 367 -16.91 22.94 43.77
N MET A 368 -16.71 24.23 44.06
CA MET A 368 -16.65 25.38 43.14
C MET A 368 -17.72 25.40 42.02
N VAL A 369 -18.79 26.16 42.24
CA VAL A 369 -19.84 26.43 41.22
C VAL A 369 -19.79 27.91 40.86
N LEU A 370 -19.68 28.20 39.57
CA LEU A 370 -19.73 29.57 39.06
C LEU A 370 -21.17 30.07 39.08
N ASN A 371 -21.36 31.34 39.46
CA ASN A 371 -22.66 31.99 39.29
C ASN A 371 -22.94 32.23 37.79
N GLN A 372 -24.16 32.68 37.48
CA GLN A 372 -24.59 32.84 36.09
C GLN A 372 -23.68 33.80 35.30
N SER A 373 -23.34 34.97 35.84
CA SER A 373 -22.51 35.94 35.12
C SER A 373 -21.08 35.43 34.90
N GLN A 374 -20.51 34.70 35.86
CA GLN A 374 -19.21 34.04 35.71
C GLN A 374 -19.24 32.93 34.65
N ALA A 375 -20.30 32.11 34.64
CA ALA A 375 -20.47 31.06 33.64
C ALA A 375 -20.64 31.63 32.22
N GLU A 376 -21.38 32.73 32.08
CA GLU A 376 -21.53 33.46 30.81
C GLU A 376 -20.19 34.00 30.31
N LEU A 377 -19.35 34.54 31.20
CA LEU A 377 -17.98 34.99 30.85
C LEU A 377 -17.11 33.84 30.34
N VAL A 378 -17.14 32.68 31.01
CA VAL A 378 -16.40 31.48 30.58
C VAL A 378 -16.88 31.01 29.21
N GLN A 379 -18.20 31.00 28.98
CA GLN A 379 -18.77 30.63 27.69
C GLN A 379 -18.33 31.58 26.56
N GLN A 380 -18.36 32.90 26.80
CA GLN A 380 -17.90 33.90 25.83
C GLN A 380 -16.40 33.74 25.52
N ALA A 381 -15.57 33.54 26.56
CA ALA A 381 -14.14 33.30 26.39
C ALA A 381 -13.88 32.04 25.57
N LEU A 382 -14.60 30.94 25.85
CA LEU A 382 -14.45 29.69 25.11
C LEU A 382 -14.84 29.84 23.64
N GLN A 383 -15.92 30.56 23.34
CA GLN A 383 -16.33 30.85 21.96
C GLN A 383 -15.25 31.64 21.20
N LEU A 384 -14.60 32.61 21.86
CA LEU A 384 -13.48 33.35 21.28
C LEU A 384 -12.28 32.43 21.01
N VAL A 385 -11.93 31.55 21.95
CA VAL A 385 -10.85 30.57 21.79
C VAL A 385 -11.13 29.62 20.61
N VAL A 386 -12.33 29.02 20.56
CA VAL A 386 -12.75 28.13 19.47
C VAL A 386 -12.65 28.84 18.12
N LYS A 387 -13.22 30.05 18.02
CA LYS A 387 -13.16 30.84 16.78
C LYS A 387 -11.72 31.12 16.36
N ARG A 388 -10.84 31.46 17.32
CA ARG A 388 -9.44 31.76 17.02
C ARG A 388 -8.69 30.52 16.54
N LEU A 389 -8.83 29.39 17.24
CA LEU A 389 -8.19 28.12 16.85
C LEU A 389 -8.57 27.70 15.43
N LEU A 390 -9.85 27.80 15.07
CA LEU A 390 -10.32 27.48 13.71
C LEU A 390 -9.73 28.44 12.66
N SER A 391 -9.69 29.74 12.95
CA SER A 391 -9.15 30.73 11.99
C SER A 391 -7.63 30.66 11.80
N GLU A 392 -6.91 30.07 12.75
CA GLU A 392 -5.44 30.01 12.76
C GLU A 392 -4.89 28.66 12.29
N ALA A 393 -5.75 27.68 12.01
CA ALA A 393 -5.35 26.31 11.67
C ALA A 393 -4.31 26.26 10.54
N ASP A 394 -4.57 26.93 9.42
CA ASP A 394 -3.64 26.95 8.28
C ASP A 394 -2.30 27.60 8.62
N ARG A 395 -2.30 28.64 9.46
CA ARG A 395 -1.06 29.30 9.87
C ARG A 395 -0.25 28.41 10.80
N LEU A 396 -0.90 27.73 11.74
CA LEU A 396 -0.25 26.79 12.65
C LEU A 396 0.35 25.61 11.90
N ASN A 397 -0.37 25.02 10.93
CA ASN A 397 0.17 23.97 10.05
C ASN A 397 1.42 24.45 9.29
N LYS A 398 1.41 25.69 8.78
CA LYS A 398 2.57 26.27 8.08
C LYS A 398 3.78 26.46 8.99
N ILE A 399 3.58 26.87 10.23
CA ILE A 399 4.67 27.02 11.21
C ILE A 399 5.22 25.65 11.59
N ASP A 400 4.33 24.71 11.86
CA ASP A 400 4.68 23.35 12.26
C ASP A 400 5.43 22.60 11.14
N ALA A 401 5.04 22.75 9.88
CA ALA A 401 5.69 22.13 8.74
C ALA A 401 7.18 22.53 8.55
N VAL A 402 7.68 23.56 9.25
CA VAL A 402 9.10 23.95 9.21
C VAL A 402 9.99 22.92 9.91
N SER A 403 9.53 22.32 11.00
CA SER A 403 10.34 21.39 11.81
C SER A 403 9.56 20.20 12.40
N GLY A 404 8.26 20.15 12.20
CA GLY A 404 7.34 19.06 12.55
C GLY A 404 6.68 18.48 11.30
N ASP A 405 5.52 17.87 11.47
CA ASP A 405 4.76 17.18 10.40
C ASP A 405 3.69 18.07 9.76
N GLY A 406 3.48 19.29 10.28
CA GLY A 406 2.61 20.28 9.66
C GLY A 406 1.13 20.07 9.92
N ASP A 407 0.78 19.39 11.01
CA ASP A 407 -0.60 19.00 11.33
C ASP A 407 -1.17 19.66 12.60
N THR A 408 -0.35 20.41 13.35
CA THR A 408 -0.72 21.02 14.63
C THR A 408 -2.02 21.84 14.54
N GLY A 409 -2.16 22.67 13.52
CA GLY A 409 -3.36 23.49 13.30
C GLY A 409 -4.61 22.65 13.01
N ALA A 410 -4.47 21.58 12.23
CA ALA A 410 -5.56 20.64 12.00
C ALA A 410 -5.97 19.91 13.28
N ALA A 411 -5.01 19.52 14.14
CA ALA A 411 -5.30 18.92 15.43
C ALA A 411 -6.12 19.86 16.34
N PHE A 412 -5.70 21.13 16.47
CA PHE A 412 -6.45 22.13 17.25
C PHE A 412 -7.83 22.45 16.65
N ALA A 413 -7.97 22.48 15.32
CA ALA A 413 -9.25 22.69 14.66
C ALA A 413 -10.25 21.56 14.98
N ARG A 414 -9.82 20.29 14.90
CA ARG A 414 -10.66 19.13 15.29
C ARG A 414 -11.15 19.22 16.74
N ALA A 415 -10.28 19.67 17.66
CA ALA A 415 -10.65 19.89 19.05
C ALA A 415 -11.68 21.03 19.19
N ALA A 416 -11.44 22.16 18.53
CA ALA A 416 -12.31 23.33 18.57
C ALA A 416 -13.71 23.03 18.02
N GLU A 417 -13.82 22.28 16.93
CA GLU A 417 -15.11 21.81 16.39
C GLU A 417 -15.86 20.90 17.37
N ALA A 418 -15.14 19.99 18.04
CA ALA A 418 -15.72 19.10 19.04
C ALA A 418 -16.19 19.86 20.30
N ILE A 419 -15.42 20.85 20.77
CA ILE A 419 -15.81 21.75 21.86
C ILE A 419 -17.10 22.50 21.47
N ASN A 420 -17.17 23.07 20.27
CA ASN A 420 -18.35 23.80 19.81
C ASN A 420 -19.60 22.90 19.74
N ARG A 421 -19.41 21.65 19.29
CA ARG A 421 -20.47 20.63 19.25
C ARG A 421 -20.95 20.27 20.65
N ASP A 422 -20.06 20.10 21.62
CA ASP A 422 -20.43 19.74 22.99
C ASP A 422 -21.06 20.91 23.75
N LEU A 423 -20.62 22.14 23.49
CA LEU A 423 -21.25 23.35 24.01
C LEU A 423 -22.70 23.46 23.49
N SER A 424 -22.91 23.25 22.18
CA SER A 424 -24.24 23.32 21.56
C SER A 424 -25.20 22.22 22.06
N ASN A 425 -24.67 21.05 22.40
CA ASN A 425 -25.44 19.91 22.90
C ASN A 425 -25.56 19.86 24.44
N SER A 426 -25.16 20.92 25.14
CA SER A 426 -25.17 20.97 26.62
C SER A 426 -24.36 19.85 27.31
N ARG A 427 -23.39 19.24 26.60
CA ARG A 427 -22.47 18.24 27.16
C ARG A 427 -21.27 18.87 27.87
N LEU A 428 -21.07 20.18 27.70
CA LEU A 428 -19.99 20.94 28.32
C LEU A 428 -20.56 21.90 29.38
N VAL A 429 -20.45 21.53 30.66
CA VAL A 429 -21.05 22.30 31.77
C VAL A 429 -20.08 23.37 32.29
N VAL A 430 -20.13 24.57 31.69
CA VAL A 430 -19.21 25.69 32.01
C VAL A 430 -19.35 26.23 33.44
N SER A 431 -20.49 26.03 34.10
CA SER A 431 -20.70 26.47 35.49
C SER A 431 -19.95 25.62 36.53
N ARG A 432 -19.35 24.50 36.11
CA ARG A 432 -18.64 23.55 36.97
C ARG A 432 -17.20 23.35 36.46
N PRO A 433 -16.22 24.15 36.92
CA PRO A 433 -14.87 24.18 36.34
C PRO A 433 -14.16 22.82 36.30
N SER A 434 -14.29 21.96 37.32
CA SER A 434 -13.66 20.63 37.27
C SER A 434 -14.25 19.76 36.15
N ALA A 435 -15.57 19.66 36.06
CA ALA A 435 -16.25 18.91 35.00
C ALA A 435 -15.97 19.50 33.61
N PHE A 436 -15.92 20.83 33.52
CA PHE A 436 -15.56 21.58 32.31
C PHE A 436 -14.16 21.20 31.81
N PHE A 437 -13.12 21.37 32.63
CA PHE A 437 -11.74 21.02 32.22
C PHE A 437 -11.60 19.53 31.94
N ARG A 438 -12.25 18.66 32.71
CA ARG A 438 -12.22 17.21 32.44
C ARG A 438 -12.76 16.88 31.06
N ARG A 439 -13.86 17.52 30.65
CA ARG A 439 -14.41 17.32 29.31
C ARG A 439 -13.48 17.87 28.23
N LEU A 440 -12.82 19.00 28.45
CA LEU A 440 -11.79 19.51 27.54
C LEU A 440 -10.63 18.53 27.36
N GLY A 441 -10.17 17.89 28.45
CA GLY A 441 -9.15 16.85 28.40
C GLY A 441 -9.57 15.65 27.54
N LEU A 442 -10.79 15.15 27.75
CA LEU A 442 -11.35 14.05 26.94
C LEU A 442 -11.50 14.43 25.46
N ILE A 443 -11.89 15.67 25.16
CA ILE A 443 -11.96 16.14 23.77
C ILE A 443 -10.55 16.18 23.16
N ALA A 444 -9.56 16.68 23.89
CA ALA A 444 -8.18 16.73 23.41
C ALA A 444 -7.65 15.32 23.10
N GLU A 445 -7.86 14.36 24.00
CA GLU A 445 -7.48 12.95 23.82
C GLU A 445 -8.15 12.33 22.58
N ALA A 446 -9.45 12.55 22.41
CA ALA A 446 -10.22 11.89 21.37
C ALA A 446 -10.12 12.54 19.98
N LYS A 447 -9.79 13.85 19.90
CA LYS A 447 -9.94 14.63 18.66
C LYS A 447 -8.65 15.28 18.16
N MET A 448 -7.69 15.56 19.03
CA MET A 448 -6.42 16.16 18.59
C MET A 448 -5.45 15.08 18.10
N GLY A 449 -5.32 13.97 18.84
CA GLY A 449 -4.30 12.95 18.60
C GLY A 449 -2.87 13.47 18.84
N GLY A 450 -1.87 12.61 18.64
CA GLY A 450 -0.46 13.00 18.69
C GLY A 450 0.00 13.63 20.00
N THR A 451 1.13 14.33 19.95
CA THR A 451 1.76 14.97 21.12
C THR A 451 0.91 16.11 21.69
N CYS A 452 0.29 16.94 20.83
CA CYS A 452 -0.56 18.04 21.28
C CYS A 452 -1.81 17.55 22.04
N GLY A 453 -2.46 16.48 21.56
CA GLY A 453 -3.59 15.87 22.26
C GLY A 453 -3.20 15.33 23.64
N ALA A 454 -2.04 14.68 23.75
CA ALA A 454 -1.53 14.18 25.03
C ALA A 454 -1.19 15.32 26.00
N ILE A 455 -0.52 16.38 25.53
CA ILE A 455 -0.19 17.56 26.36
C ILE A 455 -1.46 18.24 26.87
N CYS A 456 -2.41 18.56 25.99
CA CYS A 456 -3.67 19.19 26.38
C CYS A 456 -4.52 18.28 27.28
N GLY A 457 -4.57 16.98 26.97
CA GLY A 457 -5.25 15.98 27.79
C GLY A 457 -4.71 15.93 29.22
N LEU A 458 -3.40 15.78 29.39
CA LEU A 458 -2.72 15.77 30.69
C LEU A 458 -2.93 17.08 31.45
N PHE A 459 -2.74 18.22 30.80
CA PHE A 459 -2.92 19.54 31.41
C PHE A 459 -4.34 19.71 31.97
N PHE A 460 -5.36 19.42 31.15
CA PHE A 460 -6.75 19.60 31.53
C PHE A 460 -7.22 18.55 32.55
N ALA A 461 -6.74 17.30 32.46
CA ALA A 461 -7.04 16.26 33.44
C ALA A 461 -6.48 16.59 34.82
N ALA A 462 -5.22 17.05 34.90
CA ALA A 462 -4.60 17.49 36.15
C ALA A 462 -5.26 18.75 36.72
N THR A 463 -5.56 19.74 35.87
CA THR A 463 -6.33 20.94 36.26
C THR A 463 -7.68 20.56 36.87
N ALA A 464 -8.44 19.69 36.19
CA ALA A 464 -9.73 19.23 36.67
C ALA A 464 -9.62 18.50 38.01
N LYS A 465 -8.63 17.62 38.15
CA LYS A 465 -8.36 16.86 39.39
C LYS A 465 -8.04 17.81 40.54
N TYR A 466 -7.17 18.79 40.34
CA TYR A 466 -6.83 19.77 41.37
C TYR A 466 -8.07 20.52 41.87
N ILE A 467 -8.91 21.03 40.95
CA ILE A 467 -10.15 21.73 41.31
C ILE A 467 -11.12 20.84 42.08
N SER A 468 -11.24 19.55 41.70
CA SER A 468 -12.16 18.61 42.37
C SER A 468 -11.80 18.36 43.85
N VAL A 469 -10.51 18.45 44.20
CA VAL A 469 -10.00 18.21 45.56
C VAL A 469 -9.92 19.51 46.37
N SER A 470 -9.42 20.58 45.77
CA SER A 470 -9.05 21.82 46.46
C SER A 470 -10.08 22.95 46.34
N GLY A 471 -11.16 22.78 45.55
CA GLY A 471 -12.20 23.79 45.29
C GLY A 471 -13.11 24.17 46.48
N ARG A 472 -12.68 23.89 47.72
CA ARG A 472 -13.48 23.89 48.95
C ARG A 472 -13.40 25.23 49.70
N GLN A 473 -12.24 25.89 49.67
CA GLN A 473 -11.94 27.13 50.41
C GLN A 473 -10.84 27.93 49.67
N GLY A 474 -11.16 29.12 49.15
CA GLY A 474 -10.19 30.01 48.49
C GLY A 474 -10.82 31.00 47.52
N LYS A 475 -10.07 32.00 47.05
CA LYS A 475 -10.52 32.86 45.96
C LYS A 475 -10.49 32.07 44.65
N ILE A 476 -11.48 32.29 43.79
CA ILE A 476 -11.61 31.62 42.49
C ILE A 476 -10.31 31.69 41.67
N ILE A 477 -9.67 32.86 41.65
CA ILE A 477 -8.45 33.09 40.87
C ILE A 477 -7.26 32.25 41.39
N GLU A 478 -7.07 32.20 42.71
CA GLU A 478 -5.99 31.42 43.35
C GLU A 478 -6.14 29.92 43.07
N ILE A 479 -7.38 29.41 43.10
CA ILE A 479 -7.67 28.00 42.81
C ILE A 479 -7.36 27.67 41.34
N ILE A 480 -7.73 28.55 40.40
CA ILE A 480 -7.50 28.34 38.97
C ILE A 480 -6.01 28.43 38.63
N CYS A 481 -5.27 29.39 39.19
CA CYS A 481 -3.82 29.49 39.00
C CYS A 481 -3.10 28.24 39.49
N ASN A 482 -3.37 27.80 40.72
CA ASN A 482 -2.77 26.58 41.28
C ASN A 482 -3.16 25.33 40.47
N ALA A 483 -4.38 25.30 39.92
CA ALA A 483 -4.81 24.20 39.05
C ALA A 483 -4.04 24.18 37.73
N PHE A 484 -3.78 25.34 37.13
CA PHE A 484 -2.96 25.47 35.92
C PHE A 484 -1.50 25.15 36.17
N GLU A 485 -0.92 25.58 37.30
CA GLU A 485 0.42 25.15 37.73
C GLU A 485 0.50 23.63 37.87
N ASN A 486 -0.51 23.00 38.47
CA ASN A 486 -0.56 21.54 38.57
C ASN A 486 -0.69 20.87 37.19
N GLY A 487 -1.47 21.49 36.29
CA GLY A 487 -1.55 21.10 34.88
C GLY A 487 -0.18 21.14 34.18
N ILE A 488 0.55 22.24 34.34
CA ILE A 488 1.90 22.44 33.79
C ILE A 488 2.86 21.37 34.35
N GLN A 489 2.92 21.21 35.67
CA GLN A 489 3.77 20.20 36.32
C GLN A 489 3.45 18.79 35.84
N SER A 490 2.16 18.47 35.64
CA SER A 490 1.76 17.18 35.08
C SER A 490 2.32 17.00 33.67
N VAL A 491 2.22 18.01 32.81
CA VAL A 491 2.81 17.96 31.46
C VAL A 491 4.33 17.81 31.53
N GLU A 492 5.02 18.64 32.32
CA GLU A 492 6.49 18.60 32.47
C GLU A 492 6.99 17.22 32.92
N SER A 493 6.26 16.56 33.83
CA SER A 493 6.63 15.25 34.37
C SER A 493 6.62 14.12 33.31
N TYR A 494 5.73 14.19 32.32
CA TYR A 494 5.58 13.16 31.29
C TYR A 494 6.23 13.52 29.97
N ALA A 495 6.15 14.79 29.57
CA ALA A 495 6.66 15.27 28.28
C ALA A 495 8.14 15.66 28.33
N ARG A 496 8.77 15.71 29.51
CA ARG A 496 10.18 16.11 29.72
C ARG A 496 10.56 17.44 29.05
N VAL A 497 9.58 18.34 28.93
CA VAL A 497 9.74 19.69 28.39
C VAL A 497 10.01 20.68 29.53
N GLN A 498 10.74 21.74 29.22
CA GLN A 498 11.07 22.86 30.10
C GLN A 498 10.78 24.19 29.40
N PRO A 499 10.64 25.30 30.14
CA PRO A 499 10.69 26.63 29.56
C PRO A 499 11.97 26.81 28.71
N GLY A 500 11.80 27.22 27.45
CA GLY A 500 12.84 27.39 26.44
C GLY A 500 12.83 26.34 25.33
N ASP A 501 12.11 25.22 25.51
CA ASP A 501 12.11 24.09 24.56
C ASP A 501 11.25 24.32 23.30
N LYS A 502 10.69 25.53 23.13
CA LYS A 502 9.84 25.93 22.00
C LYS A 502 8.53 25.13 21.91
N SER A 503 7.91 24.92 23.06
CA SER A 503 6.62 24.23 23.21
C SER A 503 5.49 25.21 23.57
N LEU A 504 4.26 24.68 23.69
CA LEU A 504 3.12 25.46 24.20
C LEU A 504 3.37 26.02 25.61
N LEU A 505 4.25 25.39 26.39
CA LEU A 505 4.57 25.85 27.74
C LEU A 505 5.28 27.21 27.74
N ASP A 506 6.01 27.57 26.67
CA ASP A 506 6.70 28.86 26.57
C ASP A 506 5.75 30.05 26.50
N ALA A 507 4.51 29.82 26.05
CA ALA A 507 3.46 30.83 26.09
C ALA A 507 2.57 30.66 27.33
N LEU A 508 2.31 29.42 27.75
CA LEU A 508 1.39 29.12 28.84
C LEU A 508 1.95 29.51 30.21
N ILE A 509 3.22 29.19 30.51
CA ILE A 509 3.83 29.47 31.82
C ILE A 509 3.86 30.98 32.10
N PRO A 510 4.39 31.85 31.21
CA PRO A 510 4.37 33.29 31.46
C PRO A 510 2.96 33.88 31.57
N ALA A 511 1.98 33.30 30.87
CA ALA A 511 0.59 33.74 30.97
C ALA A 511 -0.01 33.39 32.34
N VAL A 512 0.26 32.20 32.88
CA VAL A 512 -0.18 31.79 34.22
C VAL A 512 0.52 32.64 35.28
N ASP A 513 1.84 32.84 35.17
CA ASP A 513 2.62 33.67 36.09
C ASP A 513 2.09 35.11 36.16
N PHE A 514 1.69 35.68 35.03
CA PHE A 514 1.11 37.03 34.97
C PHE A 514 -0.27 37.12 35.63
N ILE A 515 -1.10 36.08 35.51
CA ILE A 515 -2.44 36.05 36.11
C ILE A 515 -2.37 35.81 37.64
N SER A 516 -1.31 35.15 38.12
CA SER A 516 -1.06 34.90 39.53
C SER A 516 -0.54 36.13 40.31
N GLN A 517 -0.10 37.19 39.62
CA GLN A 517 0.33 38.47 40.18
C GLN A 517 -0.85 39.43 40.37
#